data_AF-A0A2N5ABG9-F1
#
_entry.id   AF-A0A2N5ABG9-F1
#
_cell.length_a   1.000
_cell.length_b   1.000
_cell.length_c   1.000
_cell.angle_alpha   90.00
_cell.angle_beta   90.00
_cell.angle_gamma   90.00
#
_symmetry.space_group_name_H-M   'P 1'
#
loop_
_entity.id
_entity.type
_entity.pdbx_description
1 polymer ?
#
loop_
_entity_poly.entity_id
_entity_poly.type
_entity_poly.pdbx_seq_one_letter_code
_entity_poly.pdbx_strand_id
1 'polypeptide(L)' 'ICQTDERGYCRGCFRSREERFNWQTMSDAQKQEVLRLCRQRLLRKIRANKPEPAEEPQQPSLF' A
#
# COMPACT_ATOMS: atom_id res chain seq x y z
N ILE A 1 -17.62 1.19 -9.61
CA ILE A 1 -18.03 0.87 -8.21
C ILE A 1 -16.79 0.40 -7.44
N CYS A 2 -16.48 1.02 -6.29
CA CYS A 2 -15.32 0.63 -5.47
C CYS A 2 -15.59 -0.68 -4.72
N GLN A 3 -14.97 -1.78 -5.13
CA GLN A 3 -15.05 -3.08 -4.47
C GLN A 3 -13.97 -3.22 -3.38
N THR A 4 -14.34 -3.85 -2.27
CA THR A 4 -13.46 -4.07 -1.11
C THR A 4 -12.87 -5.48 -1.20
N ASP A 5 -11.56 -5.62 -1.00
CA ASP A 5 -10.88 -6.91 -0.89
C ASP A 5 -11.11 -7.57 0.48
N GLU A 6 -10.74 -8.85 0.59
CA GLU A 6 -10.75 -9.62 1.86
C GLU A 6 -9.95 -8.95 2.99
N ARG A 7 -8.95 -8.14 2.62
CA ARG A 7 -8.15 -7.33 3.57
C ARG A 7 -8.84 -6.03 4.02
N GLY A 8 -10.07 -5.75 3.59
CA GLY A 8 -10.84 -4.56 3.99
C GLY A 8 -10.47 -3.26 3.26
N TYR A 9 -9.64 -3.33 2.21
CA TYR A 9 -9.25 -2.17 1.39
C TYR A 9 -9.88 -2.18 0.00
N CYS A 10 -10.13 -0.99 -0.56
CA CYS A 10 -10.59 -0.80 -1.92
C CYS A 10 -9.57 -1.31 -2.96
N ARG A 11 -9.98 -2.15 -3.92
CA ARG A 11 -9.09 -2.73 -4.94
C ARG A 11 -8.35 -1.70 -5.80
N GLY A 12 -8.99 -0.58 -6.13
CA GLY A 12 -8.42 0.49 -6.95
C GLY A 12 -7.81 1.63 -6.13
N CYS A 13 -8.50 2.04 -5.07
CA CYS A 13 -8.19 3.25 -4.33
C CYS A 13 -7.42 3.03 -3.02
N PHE A 14 -7.27 1.77 -2.57
CA PHE A 14 -6.57 1.37 -1.34
C PHE A 14 -7.06 2.00 -0.03
N ARG A 15 -8.16 2.76 -0.09
CA ARG A 15 -8.86 3.30 1.09
C ARG A 15 -9.63 2.21 1.80
N SER A 16 -9.67 2.27 3.13
CA SER A 16 -10.55 1.42 3.93
C SER A 16 -12.01 1.88 3.83
N ARG A 17 -12.94 1.09 4.37
CA ARG A 17 -14.35 1.50 4.46
C ARG A 17 -14.53 2.71 5.38
N GLU A 18 -13.87 2.72 6.53
CA GLU A 18 -13.92 3.83 7.50
C GLU A 18 -13.33 5.12 6.93
N GLU A 19 -12.19 5.04 6.23
CA GLU A 19 -11.56 6.20 5.59
C GLU A 19 -12.48 6.85 4.53
N ARG A 20 -13.31 6.06 3.84
CA ARG A 20 -14.30 6.59 2.90
C ARG A 20 -15.49 7.22 3.60
N PHE A 21 -15.99 6.58 4.66
CA PHE A 21 -17.14 7.07 5.41
C PHE A 21 -16.82 8.37 6.15
N ASN A 22 -15.66 8.42 6.81
CA ASN A 22 -15.19 9.58 7.56
C ASN A 22 -14.49 10.64 6.68
N TRP A 23 -14.40 10.45 5.37
CA TRP A 23 -13.67 11.38 4.49
C TRP A 23 -14.20 12.82 4.56
N GLN A 24 -15.52 12.97 4.71
CA GLN A 24 -16.16 14.28 4.82
C GLN A 24 -15.90 14.97 6.16
N THR A 25 -15.66 14.18 7.23
CA THR A 25 -15.44 14.67 8.59
C THR A 25 -13.96 14.83 8.94
N MET A 26 -13.06 14.33 8.08
CA MET A 26 -11.62 14.41 8.29
C MET A 26 -11.08 15.82 8.04
N SER A 27 -10.08 16.22 8.84
CA SER A 27 -9.29 17.43 8.60
C SER A 27 -8.33 17.24 7.41
N ASP A 28 -7.79 18.34 6.88
CA ASP A 28 -6.91 18.26 5.71
C ASP A 28 -5.61 17.49 6.00
N ALA A 29 -5.08 17.59 7.23
CA ALA A 29 -3.95 16.78 7.67
C ALA A 29 -4.28 15.27 7.67
N GLN A 30 -5.47 14.90 8.15
CA GLN A 30 -5.92 13.50 8.14
C GLN A 30 -6.12 12.99 6.70
N LYS A 31 -6.67 13.83 5.80
CA LYS A 31 -6.82 13.48 4.39
C LYS A 31 -5.47 13.24 3.72
N GLN A 32 -4.47 14.08 4.00
CA GLN A 32 -3.10 13.88 3.52
C GLN A 32 -2.51 12.56 4.03
N GLU A 33 -2.72 12.23 5.31
CA GLU A 33 -2.25 10.97 5.88
C GLU A 33 -2.92 9.76 5.24
N VAL A 34 -4.23 9.80 5.01
CA VAL A 34 -4.96 8.74 4.28
C VAL A 34 -4.39 8.53 2.88
N LEU A 35 -4.09 9.61 2.15
CA LEU A 35 -3.45 9.52 0.82
C LEU A 35 -2.04 8.90 0.90
N ARG A 36 -1.25 9.29 1.92
CA ARG A 36 0.08 8.72 2.17
C ARG A 36 0.00 7.22 2.45
N LEU A 37 -0.94 6.79 3.28
CA LEU A 37 -1.19 5.39 3.60
C LEU A 37 -1.65 4.60 2.37
N CYS A 38 -2.55 5.16 1.56
CA CYS A 38 -2.98 4.53 0.30
C CYS A 38 -1.79 4.25 -0.62
N ARG A 39 -0.88 5.23 -0.78
CA ARG A 39 0.35 5.06 -1.56
C ARG A 39 1.25 3.97 -0.97
N GLN A 40 1.40 3.93 0.36
CA GLN A 40 2.19 2.89 1.02
C GLN A 40 1.59 1.49 0.81
N ARG A 41 0.27 1.35 0.92
CA ARG A 41 -0.45 0.08 0.67
C ARG A 41 -0.26 -0.39 -0.77
N LEU A 42 -0.35 0.52 -1.74
CA LEU A 42 -0.05 0.24 -3.15
C LEU A 42 1.39 -0.29 -3.32
N LEU A 43 2.38 0.40 -2.76
CA LEU A 43 3.79 -0.02 -2.85
C LEU A 43 4.02 -1.40 -2.24
N ARG A 44 3.38 -1.71 -1.10
CA ARG A 44 3.43 -3.06 -0.51
C ARG A 44 2.82 -4.11 -1.44
N LYS A 45 1.69 -3.81 -2.10
CA LYS A 45 1.07 -4.72 -3.07
C LYS A 45 1.97 -4.95 -4.29
N ILE A 46 2.63 -3.91 -4.79
CA ILE A 46 3.59 -4.03 -5.90
C ILE A 46 4.79 -4.88 -5.48
N ARG A 47 5.36 -4.64 -4.29
CA ARG A 47 6.48 -5.43 -3.76
C ARG A 47 6.10 -6.89 -3.54
N ALA A 48 4.92 -7.16 -2.98
CA ALA A 48 4.43 -8.52 -2.79
C ALA A 48 4.15 -9.26 -4.11
N ASN A 49 3.84 -8.52 -5.19
CA ASN A 49 3.71 -9.07 -6.54
C ASN A 49 5.04 -9.15 -7.30
N LYS A 50 6.12 -8.57 -6.77
CA LYS A 50 7.45 -8.73 -7.34
C LYS A 50 8.00 -10.04 -6.79
N PRO A 51 8.24 -11.09 -7.61
CA PRO A 51 9.00 -12.23 -7.14
C PRO A 51 10.35 -11.70 -6.64
N GLU A 52 10.79 -12.17 -5.48
CA GLU A 52 12.11 -11.82 -4.96
C GLU A 52 13.15 -12.08 -6.06
N PRO A 53 14.03 -11.13 -6.39
CA PRO A 53 15.26 -11.53 -7.05
C PRO A 53 15.96 -12.46 -6.06
N ALA A 54 16.21 -13.71 -6.49
CA ALA A 54 16.96 -14.67 -5.72
C ALA A 54 18.19 -13.99 -5.10
N GLU A 55 18.33 -14.11 -3.79
CA GLU A 55 19.55 -13.75 -3.09
C GLU A 55 20.71 -14.52 -3.74
N GLU A 56 21.58 -13.82 -4.45
CA GLU A 56 22.96 -14.27 -4.59
C GLU A 56 23.82 -13.37 -3.71
N PRO A 57 24.25 -13.82 -2.52
CA PRO A 57 25.35 -13.18 -1.82
C PRO A 57 26.64 -13.46 -2.61
N GLN A 58 26.91 -12.71 -3.67
CA GLN A 58 28.22 -12.70 -4.32
C GLN A 58 29.18 -11.96 -3.40
N GLN A 59 29.73 -12.72 -2.45
CA GLN A 59 30.88 -12.31 -1.65
C GLN A 59 32.00 -11.90 -2.60
N PRO A 60 32.71 -10.78 -2.34
CA PRO A 60 33.80 -10.35 -3.19
C PRO A 60 34.88 -11.42 -3.19
N SER A 61 35.29 -11.84 -4.39
CA SER A 61 36.39 -12.79 -4.56
C SER A 61 37.64 -12.24 -3.88
N LEU A 62 38.08 -12.89 -2.81
CA LEU A 62 39.41 -12.69 -2.24
C LEU A 62 40.41 -13.49 -3.06
N PHE A 63 40.91 -12.87 -4.13
CA PHE A 63 42.19 -13.17 -4.76
C PHE A 63 42.80 -11.88 -5.32
#